data_AF-A0A0A8H2D5-F1
#
_entry.id   AF-A0A0A8H2D5-F1
#
_cell.length_a   1.000
_cell.length_b   1.000
_cell.length_c   1.000
_cell.angle_alpha   90.00
_cell.angle_beta   90.00
_cell.angle_gamma   90.00
#
_symmetry.space_group_name_H-M   'P 1'
#
loop_
_entity.id
_entity.type
_entity.pdbx_description
1 polymer ?
#
loop_
_entity_poly.entity_id
_entity_poly.type
_entity_poly.pdbx_seq_one_letter_code
_entity_poly.pdbx_strand_id
1 'polypeptide(L)'
;MNFKFSVFKNYREFSILFLCFLIILLLNLFYEYKHYQNFKLTKHLYLKDNIIISSHIKENTNGKRYQILKLKNSDFTLYTLDYKILDLDRNKRINLRIITKNVNFKDYLSKNFFAPSYDINQTTSIKQDNFITRYFLNQHQNSKIIEFYGALFFAKSISYQLRQDINFYGIAHLIAISGYHLGLLFSFCFFIFTPIYAFFQKRYFPYRSLKFDISLLVFTLLISYTFLINFPPSYIRALCMALLGFYFYCKNINILSFNFLFLSIVLCISIFPQLIFSVGFLFSILGVFYIYLYIHHFKNYFSNLTHIILLNFWTFLAMILPVLYFFPLLSLQQFLAIPLSILFIIFYPLVLLLHIIGYGNFLDNILIYFFDIKFYSINFKISFYIYLAYLLMSLFAIFNKYLALFVVSLGFIPFIFLI
;
A
#
# COMPACT_ATOMS: atom_id res chain seq x y z
N MET A 1 7.12 -40.21 2.23
CA MET A 1 6.32 -40.29 0.99
C MET A 1 6.92 -39.32 -0.02
N ASN A 2 7.68 -39.84 -0.98
CA ASN A 2 8.42 -39.05 -1.96
C ASN A 2 7.46 -38.41 -2.96
N PHE A 3 7.08 -37.15 -2.74
CA PHE A 3 6.31 -36.36 -3.71
C PHE A 3 7.25 -35.83 -4.81
N LYS A 4 7.54 -36.68 -5.81
CA LYS A 4 8.00 -36.23 -7.12
C LYS A 4 6.80 -35.61 -7.86
N PHE A 5 6.56 -34.31 -7.67
CA PHE A 5 5.73 -33.56 -8.62
C PHE A 5 6.58 -33.20 -9.83
N SER A 6 6.21 -33.77 -10.98
CA SER A 6 6.87 -33.58 -12.26
C SER A 6 6.87 -32.11 -12.68
N VAL A 7 8.07 -31.55 -12.89
CA VAL A 7 8.31 -30.16 -13.31
C VAL A 7 7.72 -29.85 -14.71
N PHE A 8 7.50 -30.87 -15.56
CA PHE A 8 7.05 -30.67 -16.95
C PHE A 8 5.54 -30.48 -17.15
N LYS A 9 4.65 -30.93 -16.24
CA LYS A 9 3.20 -30.67 -16.36
C LYS A 9 2.81 -29.22 -16.03
N ASN A 10 3.65 -28.50 -15.28
CA ASN A 10 3.34 -27.16 -14.79
C ASN A 10 3.36 -26.05 -15.85
N TYR A 11 4.16 -26.17 -16.92
CA TYR A 11 4.29 -25.07 -17.90
C TYR A 11 3.04 -24.87 -18.75
N ARG A 12 2.33 -25.96 -19.09
CA ARG A 12 1.09 -25.85 -19.88
C ARG A 12 0.00 -25.13 -19.11
N GLU A 13 -0.24 -25.54 -17.86
CA GLU A 13 -1.26 -24.92 -16.99
C GLU A 13 -0.92 -23.47 -16.68
N PHE A 14 0.36 -23.18 -16.42
CA PHE A 14 0.85 -21.82 -16.25
C PHE A 14 0.61 -20.96 -17.50
N SER A 15 0.94 -21.46 -18.70
CA SER A 15 0.72 -20.75 -19.96
C SER A 15 -0.77 -20.53 -20.26
N ILE A 16 -1.64 -21.50 -19.96
CA ILE A 16 -3.09 -21.35 -20.11
C ILE A 16 -3.60 -20.26 -19.17
N LEU A 17 -3.22 -20.29 -17.89
CA LEU A 17 -3.62 -19.26 -16.92
C LEU A 17 -3.12 -17.87 -17.33
N PHE A 18 -1.87 -17.79 -17.79
CA PHE A 18 -1.29 -16.55 -18.30
C PHE A 18 -2.07 -16.02 -19.51
N LEU A 19 -2.43 -16.88 -20.47
CA LEU A 19 -3.26 -16.52 -21.62
C LEU A 19 -4.64 -16.02 -21.19
N CYS A 20 -5.29 -16.70 -20.24
CA CYS A 20 -6.57 -16.27 -19.68
C CYS A 20 -6.46 -14.86 -19.07
N PHE A 21 -5.41 -14.57 -18.31
CA PHE A 21 -5.21 -13.25 -17.73
C PHE A 21 -4.90 -12.19 -18.78
N LEU A 22 -4.18 -12.55 -19.84
CA LEU A 22 -3.92 -11.65 -20.96
C LEU A 22 -5.23 -11.28 -21.69
N ILE A 23 -6.13 -12.25 -21.89
CA ILE A 23 -7.47 -11.99 -22.47
C ILE A 23 -8.28 -11.05 -21.57
N ILE A 24 -8.29 -11.30 -20.26
CA ILE A 24 -8.96 -10.41 -19.28
C ILE A 24 -8.38 -8.99 -19.35
N LEU A 25 -7.05 -8.87 -19.43
CA LEU A 25 -6.38 -7.57 -19.55
C LEU A 25 -6.82 -6.84 -20.82
N LEU A 26 -6.87 -7.52 -21.97
CA LEU A 26 -7.31 -6.92 -23.24
C LEU A 26 -8.77 -6.44 -23.18
N LEU A 27 -9.65 -7.25 -22.59
CA LEU A 27 -11.06 -6.87 -22.40
C LEU A 27 -11.20 -5.64 -21.49
N ASN A 28 -10.45 -5.59 -20.39
CA ASN A 28 -10.47 -4.44 -19.47
C ASN A 28 -9.86 -3.18 -20.09
N LEU A 29 -8.78 -3.31 -20.86
CA LEU A 29 -8.20 -2.17 -21.60
C LEU A 29 -9.18 -1.65 -22.66
N PHE A 30 -9.88 -2.54 -23.36
CA PHE A 30 -10.91 -2.15 -24.32
C PHE A 30 -12.08 -1.44 -23.63
N TYR A 31 -12.53 -1.95 -22.48
CA TYR A 31 -13.57 -1.33 -21.66
C TYR A 31 -13.18 0.08 -21.19
N GLU A 32 -11.98 0.24 -20.62
CA GLU A 32 -11.46 1.54 -20.18
C GLU A 32 -11.25 2.51 -21.36
N TYR A 33 -10.84 2.00 -22.52
CA TYR A 33 -10.69 2.81 -23.73
C TYR A 33 -12.04 3.33 -24.24
N LYS A 34 -13.10 2.52 -24.21
CA LYS A 34 -14.47 2.97 -24.56
C LYS A 34 -14.95 4.07 -23.61
N HIS A 35 -14.70 3.91 -22.31
CA HIS A 35 -15.01 4.96 -21.32
C HIS A 35 -14.22 6.23 -21.55
N TYR A 36 -12.93 6.13 -21.90
CA TYR A 36 -12.11 7.28 -22.25
C TYR A 36 -12.64 8.02 -23.50
N GLN A 37 -13.12 7.30 -24.51
CA GLN A 37 -13.77 7.93 -25.67
C GLN A 37 -15.00 8.73 -25.24
N ASN A 38 -15.86 8.16 -24.41
CA ASN A 38 -17.03 8.85 -23.86
C ASN A 38 -16.63 10.08 -23.03
N PHE A 39 -15.59 9.96 -22.20
CA PHE A 39 -15.02 11.05 -21.42
C PHE A 39 -14.54 12.22 -22.27
N LYS A 40 -14.01 11.94 -23.47
CA LYS A 40 -13.56 12.96 -24.43
C LYS A 40 -14.68 13.63 -25.24
N LEU A 41 -15.87 13.04 -25.33
CA LEU A 41 -16.99 13.66 -26.06
C LEU A 41 -17.37 15.01 -25.45
N THR A 42 -17.38 15.10 -24.12
CA THR A 42 -17.65 16.35 -23.41
C THR A 42 -16.35 17.10 -23.11
N LYS A 43 -16.11 18.21 -23.83
CA LYS A 43 -14.95 19.10 -23.59
C LYS A 43 -14.92 19.67 -22.17
N HIS A 44 -16.10 19.92 -21.60
CA HIS A 44 -16.32 20.48 -20.28
C HIS A 44 -17.14 19.48 -19.46
N LEU A 45 -16.50 18.82 -18.50
CA LEU A 45 -17.14 17.78 -17.70
C LEU A 45 -17.38 18.32 -16.29
N TYR A 46 -18.65 18.36 -15.88
CA TYR A 46 -19.03 18.79 -14.54
C TYR A 46 -18.88 17.64 -13.55
N LEU A 47 -18.05 17.85 -12.54
CA LEU A 47 -17.80 16.90 -11.48
C LEU A 47 -18.51 17.34 -10.20
N LYS A 48 -19.32 16.46 -9.66
CA LYS A 48 -20.00 16.64 -8.37
C LYS A 48 -19.25 15.90 -7.27
N ASP A 49 -19.34 16.40 -6.04
CA ASP A 49 -18.92 15.69 -4.82
C ASP A 49 -17.43 15.30 -4.75
N ASN A 50 -16.55 16.08 -5.37
CA ASN A 50 -15.11 15.79 -5.35
C ASN A 50 -14.51 16.05 -3.97
N ILE A 51 -13.78 15.09 -3.42
CA ILE A 51 -13.17 15.19 -2.10
C ILE A 51 -11.77 15.80 -2.20
N ILE A 52 -11.48 16.81 -1.38
CA ILE A 52 -10.15 17.42 -1.30
C ILE A 52 -9.21 16.51 -0.50
N ILE A 53 -8.22 15.92 -1.17
CA ILE A 53 -7.16 15.11 -0.54
C ILE A 53 -6.07 16.02 0.04
N SER A 54 -5.57 16.95 -0.78
CA SER A 54 -4.49 17.85 -0.38
C SER A 54 -4.58 19.16 -1.15
N SER A 55 -4.15 20.23 -0.47
CA SER A 55 -4.06 21.59 -1.00
C SER A 55 -2.65 22.09 -0.69
N HIS A 56 -1.95 22.59 -1.72
CA HIS A 56 -0.61 23.16 -1.58
C HIS A 56 -0.53 24.47 -2.36
N ILE A 57 -0.01 25.51 -1.72
CA ILE A 57 0.27 26.78 -2.39
C ILE A 57 1.70 26.73 -2.91
N LYS A 58 1.90 27.12 -4.17
CA LYS A 58 3.21 27.31 -4.77
C LYS A 58 3.31 28.70 -5.38
N GLU A 59 4.53 29.19 -5.49
CA GLU A 59 4.84 30.43 -6.20
C GLU A 59 5.47 30.10 -7.55
N ASN A 60 5.08 30.84 -8.58
CA ASN A 60 5.72 30.75 -9.88
C ASN A 60 7.01 31.59 -9.92
N THR A 61 7.84 31.42 -10.95
CA THR A 61 9.06 32.22 -11.19
C THR A 61 8.80 33.73 -11.21
N ASN A 62 7.57 34.14 -11.50
CA ASN A 62 7.13 35.54 -11.58
C ASN A 62 6.45 36.04 -10.29
N GLY A 63 6.60 35.34 -9.15
CA GLY A 63 6.06 35.74 -7.84
C GLY A 63 4.54 35.55 -7.66
N LYS A 64 3.81 35.09 -8.67
CA LYS A 64 2.37 34.81 -8.57
C LYS A 64 2.13 33.50 -7.80
N ARG A 65 1.36 33.59 -6.72
CA ARG A 65 0.89 32.43 -5.93
C ARG A 65 -0.24 31.71 -6.66
N TYR A 66 -0.17 30.38 -6.69
CA TYR A 66 -1.22 29.52 -7.20
C TYR A 66 -1.39 28.31 -6.27
N GLN A 67 -2.61 27.80 -6.22
CA GLN A 67 -3.00 26.66 -5.38
C GLN A 67 -3.12 25.41 -6.26
N ILE A 68 -2.39 24.36 -5.88
CA ILE A 68 -2.53 23.03 -6.44
C ILE A 68 -3.51 22.25 -5.56
N LEU A 69 -4.64 21.88 -6.14
CA LEU A 69 -5.64 21.04 -5.49
C LEU A 69 -5.51 19.61 -6.01
N LYS A 70 -5.44 18.65 -5.09
CA LYS A 70 -5.59 17.23 -5.39
C LYS A 70 -6.95 16.76 -4.93
N LEU A 71 -7.75 16.32 -5.89
CA LEU A 71 -9.15 16.01 -5.71
C LEU A 71 -9.39 14.53 -6.04
N LYS A 72 -10.26 13.88 -5.29
CA LYS A 72 -10.71 12.51 -5.53
C LYS A 72 -12.17 12.52 -5.91
N ASN A 73 -12.43 12.11 -7.15
CA ASN A 73 -13.76 11.75 -7.61
C ASN A 73 -13.98 10.23 -7.41
N SER A 74 -15.19 9.73 -7.66
CA SER A 74 -15.51 8.29 -7.62
C SER A 74 -14.56 7.48 -8.51
N ASP A 75 -14.25 8.02 -9.69
CA ASP A 75 -13.62 7.24 -10.76
C ASP A 75 -12.13 7.55 -10.93
N PHE A 76 -11.68 8.76 -10.58
CA PHE A 76 -10.31 9.20 -10.77
C PHE A 76 -9.88 10.24 -9.73
N THR A 77 -8.56 10.37 -9.55
CA THR A 77 -7.97 11.51 -8.85
C THR A 77 -7.40 12.51 -9.85
N LEU A 78 -7.61 13.78 -9.56
CA LEU A 78 -7.29 14.87 -10.47
C LEU A 78 -6.50 15.94 -9.74
N TYR A 79 -5.49 16.45 -10.42
CA TYR A 79 -4.75 17.64 -9.99
C TYR A 79 -5.25 18.83 -10.79
N THR A 80 -5.59 19.91 -10.10
CA THR A 80 -6.00 21.16 -10.74
C THR A 80 -5.21 22.32 -10.18
N LEU A 81 -5.09 23.37 -11.00
CA LEU A 81 -4.51 24.64 -10.62
C LEU A 81 -5.65 25.64 -10.47
N ASP A 82 -5.66 26.34 -9.34
CA ASP A 82 -6.44 27.55 -9.17
C ASP A 82 -5.53 28.71 -8.78
N TYR A 83 -5.76 29.88 -9.37
CA TYR A 83 -5.03 31.11 -9.05
C TYR A 83 -5.73 31.89 -7.93
N LYS A 84 -6.98 31.56 -7.61
CA LYS A 84 -7.65 32.05 -6.40
C LYS A 84 -7.24 31.15 -5.23
N ILE A 85 -6.64 31.75 -4.21
CA ILE A 85 -6.35 31.05 -2.95
C ILE A 85 -7.69 30.93 -2.22
N LEU A 86 -8.21 29.71 -2.17
CA LEU A 86 -9.44 29.37 -1.47
C LEU A 86 -9.07 28.65 -0.17
N ASP A 87 -9.70 29.07 0.93
CA ASP A 87 -9.54 28.43 2.23
C ASP A 87 -10.36 27.11 2.26
N LEU A 88 -9.71 26.07 1.72
CA LEU A 88 -10.32 24.77 1.47
C LEU A 88 -9.74 23.74 2.42
N ASP A 89 -10.51 23.40 3.45
CA ASP A 89 -10.17 22.31 4.37
C ASP A 89 -10.16 20.95 3.63
N ARG A 90 -9.27 20.06 4.09
CA ARG A 90 -9.22 18.68 3.63
C ARG A 90 -10.53 17.96 3.95
N ASN A 91 -10.87 16.96 3.13
CA ASN A 91 -12.09 16.15 3.23
C ASN A 91 -13.42 16.90 2.97
N LYS A 92 -13.40 18.19 2.64
CA LYS A 92 -14.59 18.89 2.11
C LYS A 92 -14.90 18.44 0.68
N ARG A 93 -16.17 18.55 0.30
CA ARG A 93 -16.64 18.27 -1.06
C ARG A 93 -16.75 19.56 -1.86
N ILE A 94 -16.34 19.47 -3.13
CA ILE A 94 -16.45 20.57 -4.07
C ILE A 94 -17.00 20.08 -5.40
N ASN A 95 -17.81 20.92 -6.02
CA ASN A 95 -18.24 20.75 -7.39
C ASN A 95 -17.39 21.65 -8.28
N LEU A 96 -16.97 21.14 -9.43
CA LEU A 96 -16.12 21.88 -10.37
C LEU A 96 -16.29 21.37 -11.79
N ARG A 97 -15.95 22.19 -12.78
CA ARG A 97 -15.87 21.79 -14.19
C ARG A 97 -14.42 21.55 -14.56
N ILE A 98 -14.13 20.43 -15.21
CA ILE A 98 -12.79 20.14 -15.78
C ILE A 98 -12.80 20.25 -17.30
N ILE A 99 -11.65 20.61 -17.86
CA ILE A 99 -11.40 20.62 -19.30
C ILE A 99 -10.66 19.32 -19.67
N THR A 100 -11.30 18.48 -20.49
CA THR A 100 -10.81 17.12 -20.81
C THR A 100 -9.87 17.06 -22.02
N LYS A 101 -9.72 18.16 -22.77
CA LYS A 101 -9.03 18.21 -24.08
C LYS A 101 -7.60 17.64 -24.05
N ASN A 102 -6.85 17.92 -22.98
CA ASN A 102 -5.42 17.59 -22.89
C ASN A 102 -5.14 16.25 -22.21
N VAL A 103 -6.18 15.51 -21.77
CA VAL A 103 -5.99 14.23 -21.08
C VAL A 103 -5.77 13.13 -22.12
N ASN A 104 -4.61 12.47 -22.08
CA ASN A 104 -4.33 11.33 -22.95
C ASN A 104 -4.86 10.03 -22.34
N PHE A 105 -4.98 8.97 -23.15
CA PHE A 105 -5.48 7.67 -22.66
C PHE A 105 -4.60 7.10 -21.55
N LYS A 106 -3.27 7.26 -21.65
CA LYS A 106 -2.33 6.84 -20.59
C LYS A 106 -2.64 7.53 -19.25
N ASP A 107 -2.90 8.84 -19.29
CA ASP A 107 -3.18 9.63 -18.10
C ASP A 107 -4.55 9.25 -17.51
N TYR A 108 -5.56 9.06 -18.37
CA TYR A 108 -6.86 8.54 -17.98
C TYR A 108 -6.78 7.14 -17.35
N LEU A 109 -6.05 6.21 -18.00
CA LEU A 109 -5.87 4.83 -17.53
C LEU A 109 -5.15 4.78 -16.18
N SER A 110 -4.23 5.71 -15.92
CA SER A 110 -3.59 5.83 -14.61
C SER A 110 -4.54 6.27 -13.49
N LYS A 111 -5.74 6.75 -13.86
CA LYS A 111 -6.76 7.37 -12.98
C LYS A 111 -6.22 8.52 -12.14
N ASN A 112 -5.06 9.07 -12.50
CA ASN A 112 -4.37 10.14 -11.81
C ASN A 112 -3.81 11.11 -12.86
N PHE A 113 -4.51 12.21 -13.12
CA PHE A 113 -4.10 13.13 -14.18
C PHE A 113 -4.27 14.60 -13.80
N PHE A 114 -3.61 15.46 -14.55
CA PHE A 114 -3.78 16.90 -14.46
C PHE A 114 -4.90 17.36 -15.40
N ALA A 115 -5.81 18.19 -14.91
CA ALA A 115 -6.84 18.83 -15.72
C ALA A 115 -7.06 20.27 -15.24
N PRO A 116 -7.17 21.27 -16.14
CA PRO A 116 -7.58 22.60 -15.73
C PRO A 116 -9.04 22.59 -15.26
N SER A 117 -9.34 23.33 -14.18
CA SER A 117 -10.69 23.43 -13.61
C SER A 117 -11.18 24.86 -13.49
N TYR A 118 -12.49 25.04 -13.47
CA TYR A 118 -13.17 26.31 -13.23
C TYR A 118 -14.55 26.07 -12.58
N ASP A 119 -15.21 27.15 -12.13
CA ASP A 119 -16.54 27.10 -11.48
C ASP A 119 -16.55 26.22 -10.23
N ILE A 120 -15.62 26.50 -9.30
CA ILE A 120 -15.47 25.75 -8.05
C ILE A 120 -16.50 26.25 -7.03
N ASN A 121 -17.47 25.39 -6.73
CA ASN A 121 -18.50 25.65 -5.72
C ASN A 121 -18.34 24.66 -4.57
N GLN A 122 -18.24 25.16 -3.34
CA GLN A 122 -18.18 24.32 -2.15
C GLN A 122 -19.56 23.72 -1.87
N THR A 123 -19.64 22.40 -1.74
CA THR A 123 -20.83 21.75 -1.23
C THR A 123 -20.76 21.70 0.30
N THR A 124 -21.83 22.13 0.97
CA THR A 124 -21.94 22.16 2.45
C THR A 124 -21.94 20.77 3.09
N SER A 125 -22.03 19.71 2.29
CA SER A 125 -22.03 18.33 2.78
C SER A 125 -20.62 17.88 3.19
N ILE A 126 -20.34 17.94 4.48
CA ILE A 126 -19.20 17.24 5.08
C ILE A 126 -19.48 15.74 4.97
N LYS A 127 -18.55 14.95 4.42
CA LYS A 127 -18.68 13.48 4.44
C LYS A 127 -18.72 13.05 5.90
N GLN A 128 -19.89 12.62 6.35
CA GLN A 128 -20.05 12.12 7.70
C GLN A 128 -19.25 10.82 7.82
N ASP A 129 -18.25 10.84 8.69
CA ASP A 129 -17.54 9.63 9.07
C ASP A 129 -18.51 8.59 9.64
N ASN A 130 -18.25 7.32 9.33
CA ASN A 130 -18.99 6.20 9.89
C ASN A 130 -18.92 6.24 11.43
N PHE A 131 -19.93 5.70 12.10
CA PHE A 131 -20.01 5.66 13.57
C PHE A 131 -18.71 5.11 14.21
N ILE A 132 -18.18 4.01 13.66
CA ILE A 132 -16.92 3.38 14.13
C ILE A 132 -15.74 4.35 14.00
N THR A 133 -15.62 5.05 12.87
CA THR A 133 -14.54 6.01 12.64
C THR A 133 -14.62 7.16 13.63
N ARG A 134 -15.81 7.69 13.91
CA ARG A 134 -16.00 8.73 14.93
C ARG A 134 -15.65 8.21 16.32
N TYR A 135 -16.10 7.01 16.67
CA TYR A 135 -15.81 6.39 17.96
C TYR A 135 -14.30 6.25 18.23
N PHE A 136 -13.51 5.89 17.22
CA PHE A 136 -12.05 5.81 17.33
C PHE A 136 -11.43 7.21 17.43
N LEU A 137 -11.77 8.12 16.51
CA LEU A 137 -11.09 9.42 16.41
C LEU A 137 -11.42 10.37 17.57
N ASN A 138 -12.63 10.29 18.14
CA ASN A 138 -13.04 11.13 19.27
C ASN A 138 -12.32 10.78 20.58
N GLN A 139 -11.58 9.68 20.63
CA GLN A 139 -10.79 9.33 21.82
C GLN A 139 -9.54 10.23 21.96
N HIS A 140 -9.14 10.95 20.89
CA HIS A 140 -7.91 11.75 20.87
C HIS A 140 -8.19 13.25 20.86
N GLN A 141 -7.27 14.02 21.45
CA GLN A 141 -7.33 15.49 21.47
C GLN A 141 -6.38 16.13 20.46
N ASN A 142 -5.20 15.54 20.24
CA ASN A 142 -4.18 16.11 19.37
C ASN A 142 -4.48 15.82 17.89
N SER A 143 -4.46 16.87 17.06
CA SER A 143 -4.76 16.77 15.62
C SER A 143 -3.82 15.82 14.85
N LYS A 144 -2.52 15.78 15.18
CA LYS A 144 -1.56 14.85 14.55
C LYS A 144 -1.91 13.40 14.87
N ILE A 145 -2.34 13.12 16.10
CA ILE A 145 -2.70 11.76 16.54
C ILE A 145 -4.01 11.30 15.89
N ILE A 146 -4.99 12.19 15.79
CA ILE A 146 -6.22 11.95 15.03
C ILE A 146 -5.90 11.61 13.57
N GLU A 147 -4.99 12.36 12.94
CA GLU A 147 -4.53 12.05 11.57
C GLU A 147 -3.80 10.71 11.49
N PHE A 148 -2.93 10.40 12.46
CA PHE A 148 -2.17 9.15 12.53
C PHE A 148 -3.10 7.93 12.63
N TYR A 149 -4.01 7.89 13.60
CA TYR A 149 -4.94 6.78 13.76
C TYR A 149 -5.99 6.73 12.65
N GLY A 150 -6.37 7.89 12.11
CA GLY A 150 -7.20 7.98 10.91
C GLY A 150 -6.55 7.30 9.70
N ALA A 151 -5.24 7.46 9.52
CA ALA A 151 -4.50 6.79 8.47
C ALA A 151 -4.33 5.29 8.74
N LEU A 152 -3.96 4.95 9.99
CA LEU A 152 -3.64 3.59 10.43
C LEU A 152 -4.82 2.61 10.33
N PHE A 153 -6.02 3.04 10.72
CA PHE A 153 -7.22 2.19 10.73
C PHE A 153 -8.21 2.48 9.59
N PHE A 154 -8.20 3.69 9.02
CA PHE A 154 -9.24 4.10 8.08
C PHE A 154 -8.72 4.57 6.72
N ALA A 155 -7.41 4.44 6.44
CA ALA A 155 -6.77 4.91 5.22
C ALA A 155 -7.05 6.40 4.92
N LYS A 156 -7.29 7.22 5.95
CA LYS A 156 -7.46 8.67 5.77
C LYS A 156 -6.14 9.30 5.31
N SER A 157 -6.25 10.42 4.59
CA SER A 157 -5.09 11.19 4.17
C SER A 157 -4.43 11.90 5.35
N ILE A 158 -3.11 11.77 5.44
CA ILE A 158 -2.26 12.48 6.41
C ILE A 158 -1.82 13.86 5.91
N SER A 159 -1.57 14.79 6.84
CA SER A 159 -0.94 16.08 6.54
C SER A 159 0.46 15.95 5.96
N TYR A 160 0.91 17.02 5.33
CA TYR A 160 2.29 17.14 4.87
C TYR A 160 3.27 17.04 6.04
N GLN A 161 2.97 17.68 7.17
CA GLN A 161 3.80 17.67 8.37
C GLN A 161 3.94 16.25 8.93
N LEU A 162 2.82 15.56 9.19
CA LEU A 162 2.86 14.17 9.68
C LEU A 162 3.56 13.24 8.68
N ARG A 163 3.34 13.44 7.36
CA ARG A 163 4.03 12.67 6.32
C ARG A 163 5.55 12.87 6.37
N GLN A 164 6.02 14.09 6.59
CA GLN A 164 7.44 14.36 6.77
C GLN A 164 7.96 13.64 8.01
N ASP A 165 7.30 13.81 9.17
CA ASP A 165 7.68 13.18 10.44
C ASP A 165 7.83 11.65 10.28
N ILE A 166 6.88 11.02 9.60
CA ILE A 166 6.89 9.59 9.29
C ILE A 166 8.03 9.18 8.34
N ASN A 167 8.36 10.02 7.36
CA ASN A 167 9.41 9.74 6.39
C ASN A 167 10.81 9.81 7.00
N PHE A 168 11.04 10.66 8.01
CA PHE A 168 12.29 10.68 8.78
C PHE A 168 12.55 9.31 9.43
N TYR A 169 11.53 8.68 9.99
CA TYR A 169 11.63 7.34 10.55
C TYR A 169 11.67 6.20 9.52
N GLY A 170 11.37 6.47 8.24
CA GLY A 170 11.27 5.42 7.21
C GLY A 170 10.04 4.49 7.37
N ILE A 171 9.08 4.86 8.23
CA ILE A 171 7.93 4.02 8.60
C ILE A 171 6.65 4.32 7.81
N ALA A 172 6.75 5.04 6.69
CA ALA A 172 5.58 5.37 5.84
C ALA A 172 4.80 4.12 5.41
N HIS A 173 5.50 3.01 5.18
CA HIS A 173 4.91 1.73 4.82
C HIS A 173 4.18 1.02 5.97
N LEU A 174 4.53 1.32 7.23
CA LEU A 174 3.87 0.82 8.44
C LEU A 174 2.59 1.58 8.77
N ILE A 175 2.43 2.81 8.26
CA ILE A 175 1.25 3.65 8.57
C ILE A 175 0.24 3.61 7.42
N ALA A 176 0.72 3.53 6.18
CA ALA A 176 -0.14 3.29 5.05
C ALA A 176 -0.70 1.86 5.12
N ILE A 177 -2.03 1.73 5.19
CA ILE A 177 -2.70 0.43 5.16
C ILE A 177 -2.23 -0.39 3.95
N SER A 178 -1.64 -1.54 4.23
CA SER A 178 -0.87 -2.36 3.30
C SER A 178 -1.12 -3.86 3.53
N GLY A 179 -0.47 -4.72 2.74
CA GLY A 179 -0.57 -6.17 2.93
C GLY A 179 -0.02 -6.67 4.26
N TYR A 180 0.91 -5.93 4.87
CA TYR A 180 1.40 -6.23 6.21
C TYR A 180 0.28 -6.09 7.26
N HIS A 181 -0.51 -5.01 7.20
CA HIS A 181 -1.69 -4.82 8.06
C HIS A 181 -2.72 -5.93 7.84
N LEU A 182 -2.94 -6.32 6.59
CA LEU A 182 -3.86 -7.42 6.26
C LEU A 182 -3.39 -8.74 6.89
N GLY A 183 -2.10 -9.04 6.84
CA GLY A 183 -1.51 -10.22 7.50
C GLY A 183 -1.61 -10.19 9.03
N LEU A 184 -1.39 -9.02 9.64
CA LEU A 184 -1.55 -8.82 11.08
C LEU A 184 -3.01 -8.97 11.52
N LEU A 185 -3.95 -8.31 10.83
CA LEU A 185 -5.38 -8.45 11.09
C LEU A 185 -5.84 -9.90 10.90
N PHE A 186 -5.39 -10.56 9.84
CA PHE A 186 -5.70 -11.97 9.61
C PHE A 186 -5.24 -12.82 10.78
N SER A 187 -3.97 -12.68 11.19
CA SER A 187 -3.38 -13.47 12.28
C SER A 187 -4.05 -13.16 13.63
N PHE A 188 -4.36 -11.90 13.89
CA PHE A 188 -5.04 -11.45 15.11
C PHE A 188 -6.46 -12.04 15.21
N CYS A 189 -7.27 -11.88 14.17
CA CYS A 189 -8.61 -12.46 14.13
C CYS A 189 -8.56 -13.99 14.18
N PHE A 190 -7.62 -14.62 13.47
CA PHE A 190 -7.42 -16.06 13.51
C PHE A 190 -7.11 -16.53 14.93
N PHE A 191 -6.19 -15.86 15.64
CA PHE A 191 -5.82 -16.19 17.01
C PHE A 191 -6.99 -16.03 18.00
N ILE A 192 -7.80 -14.97 17.87
CA ILE A 192 -8.96 -14.73 18.74
C ILE A 192 -10.09 -15.74 18.48
N PHE A 193 -10.41 -16.01 17.22
CA PHE A 193 -11.53 -16.89 16.88
C PHE A 193 -11.19 -18.38 17.02
N THR A 194 -9.91 -18.77 16.92
CA THR A 194 -9.45 -20.16 17.08
C THR A 194 -9.94 -20.82 18.36
N PRO A 195 -9.68 -20.30 19.58
CA PRO A 195 -10.11 -20.98 20.81
C PRO A 195 -11.63 -21.10 20.91
N ILE A 196 -12.36 -20.07 20.49
CA ILE A 196 -13.83 -20.04 20.51
C ILE A 196 -14.39 -21.10 19.55
N TYR A 197 -13.94 -21.10 18.30
CA TYR A 197 -14.42 -22.05 17.30
C TYR A 197 -13.97 -23.48 17.59
N ALA A 198 -12.74 -23.68 18.09
CA ALA A 198 -12.23 -25.00 18.46
C ALA A 198 -13.11 -25.68 19.51
N PHE A 199 -13.64 -24.92 20.47
CA PHE A 199 -14.55 -25.43 21.50
C PHE A 199 -15.84 -25.99 20.87
N PHE A 200 -16.49 -25.23 19.98
CA PHE A 200 -17.72 -25.67 19.32
C PHE A 200 -17.48 -26.79 18.29
N GLN A 201 -16.42 -26.68 17.48
CA GLN A 201 -16.10 -27.65 16.45
C GLN A 201 -15.82 -29.03 17.05
N LYS A 202 -15.03 -29.12 18.13
CA LYS A 202 -14.73 -30.40 18.79
C LYS A 202 -15.99 -31.07 19.35
N ARG A 203 -16.98 -30.29 19.77
CA ARG A 203 -18.23 -30.79 20.37
C ARG A 203 -19.30 -31.18 19.34
N TYR A 204 -19.46 -30.38 18.28
CA TYR A 204 -20.58 -30.50 17.35
C TYR A 204 -20.18 -30.87 15.91
N PHE A 205 -18.99 -30.50 15.44
CA PHE A 205 -18.58 -30.64 14.02
C PHE A 205 -17.13 -31.12 13.85
N PRO A 206 -16.74 -32.28 14.41
CA PRO A 206 -15.35 -32.74 14.41
C PRO A 206 -14.79 -33.05 13.00
N TYR A 207 -15.65 -33.24 12.00
CA TYR A 207 -15.27 -33.58 10.62
C TYR A 207 -14.81 -32.37 9.78
N ARG A 208 -15.03 -31.13 10.24
CA ARG A 208 -14.62 -29.92 9.50
C ARG A 208 -13.17 -29.53 9.80
N SER A 209 -12.53 -28.81 8.88
CA SER A 209 -11.19 -28.27 9.11
C SER A 209 -11.25 -26.92 9.82
N LEU A 210 -10.75 -26.88 11.06
CA LEU A 210 -10.64 -25.67 11.88
C LEU A 210 -10.01 -24.51 11.11
N LYS A 211 -8.85 -24.80 10.49
CA LYS A 211 -8.03 -23.79 9.81
C LYS A 211 -8.78 -23.21 8.61
N PHE A 212 -9.49 -24.05 7.86
CA PHE A 212 -10.21 -23.62 6.68
C PHE A 212 -11.41 -22.73 7.04
N ASP A 213 -12.23 -23.17 8.00
CA ASP A 213 -13.44 -22.47 8.41
C ASP A 213 -13.14 -21.09 9.00
N ILE A 214 -12.12 -21.00 9.88
CA ILE A 214 -11.70 -19.73 10.44
C ILE A 214 -11.09 -18.83 9.37
N SER A 215 -10.26 -19.37 8.47
CA SER A 215 -9.70 -18.57 7.39
C SER A 215 -10.79 -17.95 6.52
N LEU A 216 -11.85 -18.73 6.19
CA LEU A 216 -12.99 -18.24 5.44
C LEU A 216 -13.70 -17.09 6.19
N LEU A 217 -13.99 -17.30 7.48
CA LEU A 217 -14.62 -16.28 8.34
C LEU A 217 -13.77 -14.99 8.38
N VAL A 218 -12.46 -15.12 8.58
CA VAL A 218 -11.55 -13.98 8.64
C VAL A 218 -11.48 -13.27 7.29
N PHE A 219 -11.42 -13.98 6.17
CA PHE A 219 -11.47 -13.35 4.84
C PHE A 219 -12.79 -12.59 4.61
N THR A 220 -13.93 -13.13 5.06
CA THR A 220 -15.22 -12.42 5.00
C THR A 220 -15.18 -11.12 5.81
N LEU A 221 -14.55 -11.13 6.99
CA LEU A 221 -14.35 -9.92 7.80
C LEU A 221 -13.42 -8.91 7.13
N LEU A 222 -12.31 -9.35 6.52
CA LEU A 222 -11.38 -8.49 5.80
C LEU A 222 -12.03 -7.86 4.55
N ILE A 223 -12.87 -8.62 3.84
CA ILE A 223 -13.70 -8.09 2.74
C ILE A 223 -14.65 -7.03 3.27
N SER A 224 -15.34 -7.29 4.39
CA SER A 224 -16.25 -6.33 5.03
C SER A 224 -15.52 -5.06 5.47
N TYR A 225 -14.31 -5.20 6.02
CA TYR A 225 -13.43 -4.09 6.39
C TYR A 225 -13.04 -3.22 5.19
N THR A 226 -12.92 -3.78 3.99
CA THR A 226 -12.62 -3.03 2.77
C THR A 226 -13.66 -1.95 2.48
N PHE A 227 -14.94 -2.22 2.75
CA PHE A 227 -16.02 -1.24 2.62
C PHE A 227 -15.87 -0.09 3.62
N LEU A 228 -15.43 -0.41 4.84
CA LEU A 228 -15.21 0.59 5.89
C LEU A 228 -14.10 1.57 5.51
N ILE A 229 -12.98 1.08 4.96
CA ILE A 229 -11.83 1.90 4.57
C ILE A 229 -11.95 2.53 3.17
N ASN A 230 -13.09 2.38 2.49
CA ASN A 230 -13.36 2.88 1.13
C ASN A 230 -12.34 2.42 0.08
N PHE A 231 -12.03 1.11 0.04
CA PHE A 231 -11.29 0.48 -1.07
C PHE A 231 -9.94 1.15 -1.40
N PRO A 232 -8.97 1.26 -0.46
CA PRO A 232 -7.66 1.79 -0.77
C PRO A 232 -6.92 0.79 -1.70
N PRO A 233 -6.32 1.28 -2.80
CA PRO A 233 -5.73 0.39 -3.80
C PRO A 233 -4.66 -0.56 -3.25
N SER A 234 -3.88 -0.12 -2.25
CA SER A 234 -2.87 -0.96 -1.59
C SER A 234 -3.46 -2.17 -0.89
N TYR A 235 -4.60 -2.00 -0.22
CA TYR A 235 -5.29 -3.06 0.50
C TYR A 235 -5.96 -4.05 -0.44
N ILE A 236 -6.67 -3.57 -1.47
CA ILE A 236 -7.36 -4.43 -2.44
C ILE A 236 -6.38 -5.40 -3.09
N ARG A 237 -5.21 -4.92 -3.51
CA ARG A 237 -4.17 -5.78 -4.10
C ARG A 237 -3.68 -6.84 -3.14
N ALA A 238 -3.40 -6.45 -1.89
CA ALA A 238 -2.99 -7.39 -0.86
C ALA A 238 -4.07 -8.45 -0.58
N LEU A 239 -5.34 -8.03 -0.54
CA LEU A 239 -6.48 -8.93 -0.38
C LEU A 239 -6.59 -9.92 -1.54
N CYS A 240 -6.48 -9.44 -2.79
CA CYS A 240 -6.45 -10.31 -3.97
C CYS A 240 -5.30 -11.33 -3.89
N MET A 241 -4.08 -10.87 -3.60
CA MET A 241 -2.91 -11.76 -3.45
C MET A 241 -3.09 -12.76 -2.30
N ALA A 242 -3.68 -12.35 -1.18
CA ALA A 242 -3.95 -13.22 -0.05
C ALA A 242 -5.02 -14.29 -0.36
N LEU A 243 -6.10 -13.92 -1.07
CA LEU A 243 -7.14 -14.86 -1.50
C LEU A 243 -6.59 -15.89 -2.50
N LEU A 244 -5.75 -15.47 -3.45
CA LEU A 244 -5.04 -16.40 -4.34
C LEU A 244 -4.09 -17.32 -3.58
N GLY A 245 -3.30 -16.76 -2.66
CA GLY A 245 -2.40 -17.52 -1.81
C GLY A 245 -3.15 -18.56 -1.00
N PHE A 246 -4.31 -18.20 -0.44
CA PHE A 246 -5.19 -19.11 0.28
C PHE A 246 -5.79 -20.19 -0.62
N TYR A 247 -6.25 -19.84 -1.82
CA TYR A 247 -6.76 -20.81 -2.80
C TYR A 247 -5.69 -21.86 -3.16
N PHE A 248 -4.46 -21.42 -3.45
CA PHE A 248 -3.36 -22.33 -3.75
C PHE A 248 -2.88 -23.13 -2.54
N TYR A 249 -2.92 -22.54 -1.35
CA TYR A 249 -2.71 -23.28 -0.10
C TYR A 249 -3.69 -24.45 0.02
N CYS A 250 -4.98 -24.22 -0.25
CA CYS A 250 -6.01 -25.27 -0.23
C CYS A 250 -5.78 -26.36 -1.29
N LYS A 251 -5.06 -26.04 -2.37
CA LYS A 251 -4.69 -26.98 -3.44
C LYS A 251 -3.30 -27.60 -3.26
N ASN A 252 -2.62 -27.35 -2.13
CA ASN A 252 -1.25 -27.82 -1.85
C ASN A 252 -0.22 -27.43 -2.92
N ILE A 253 -0.39 -26.26 -3.55
CA ILE A 253 0.56 -25.72 -4.51
C ILE A 253 1.61 -24.87 -3.77
N ASN A 254 2.88 -24.94 -4.19
CA ASN A 254 3.97 -24.18 -3.57
C ASN A 254 3.80 -22.66 -3.80
N ILE A 255 3.45 -21.94 -2.73
CA ILE A 255 3.18 -20.49 -2.73
C ILE A 255 4.48 -19.67 -2.83
N LEU A 256 5.59 -20.19 -2.29
CA LEU A 256 6.90 -19.54 -2.26
C LEU A 256 7.68 -19.77 -3.56
N SER A 257 7.17 -19.27 -4.68
CA SER A 257 7.84 -19.34 -5.99
C SER A 257 7.78 -18.01 -6.73
N PHE A 258 8.86 -17.66 -7.46
CA PHE A 258 8.90 -16.47 -8.31
C PHE A 258 7.85 -16.50 -9.42
N ASN A 259 7.54 -17.70 -9.95
CA ASN A 259 6.47 -17.90 -10.93
C ASN A 259 5.10 -17.50 -10.37
N PHE A 260 4.82 -17.84 -9.10
CA PHE A 260 3.58 -17.43 -8.44
C PHE A 260 3.51 -15.91 -8.21
N LEU A 261 4.64 -15.28 -7.83
CA LEU A 261 4.69 -13.82 -7.71
C LEU A 261 4.38 -13.16 -9.06
N PHE A 262 5.00 -13.63 -10.15
CA PHE A 262 4.73 -13.15 -11.50
C PHE A 262 3.25 -13.33 -11.88
N LEU A 263 2.69 -14.51 -11.66
CA LEU A 263 1.28 -14.80 -11.96
C LEU A 263 0.32 -13.88 -11.18
N SER A 264 0.64 -13.62 -9.91
CA SER A 264 -0.14 -12.70 -9.05
C SER A 264 -0.07 -11.25 -9.55
N ILE A 265 1.09 -10.82 -10.05
CA ILE A 265 1.27 -9.50 -10.67
C ILE A 265 0.42 -9.38 -11.92
N VAL A 266 0.50 -10.37 -12.81
CA VAL A 266 -0.26 -10.40 -14.06
C VAL A 266 -1.76 -10.41 -13.78
N LEU A 267 -2.24 -11.18 -12.80
CA LEU A 267 -3.65 -11.14 -12.40
C LEU A 267 -4.08 -9.76 -11.88
N CYS A 268 -3.28 -9.15 -11.01
CA CYS A 268 -3.63 -7.83 -10.47
C CYS A 268 -3.73 -6.79 -11.60
N ILE A 269 -2.77 -6.82 -12.53
CA ILE A 269 -2.76 -5.92 -13.69
C ILE A 269 -3.92 -6.23 -14.64
N SER A 270 -4.26 -7.51 -14.85
CA SER A 270 -5.37 -7.88 -15.74
C SER A 270 -6.71 -7.39 -15.22
N ILE A 271 -6.96 -7.47 -13.92
CA ILE A 271 -8.19 -6.96 -13.29
C ILE A 271 -8.16 -5.42 -13.21
N PHE A 272 -7.01 -4.82 -12.87
CA PHE A 272 -6.87 -3.37 -12.67
C PHE A 272 -5.66 -2.81 -13.44
N PRO A 273 -5.82 -2.46 -14.73
CA PRO A 273 -4.71 -1.99 -15.58
C PRO A 273 -3.99 -0.75 -15.04
N GLN A 274 -4.71 0.12 -14.34
CA GLN A 274 -4.20 1.32 -13.67
C GLN A 274 -3.02 1.05 -12.72
N LEU A 275 -2.87 -0.18 -12.22
CA LEU A 275 -1.83 -0.55 -11.26
C LEU A 275 -0.42 -0.44 -11.83
N ILE A 276 -0.24 -0.53 -13.15
CA ILE A 276 1.06 -0.35 -13.82
C ILE A 276 1.67 1.02 -13.48
N PHE A 277 0.84 2.04 -13.26
CA PHE A 277 1.28 3.40 -12.95
C PHE A 277 1.38 3.67 -11.44
N SER A 278 1.07 2.69 -10.59
CA SER A 278 1.05 2.86 -9.15
C SER A 278 2.41 2.57 -8.53
N VAL A 279 3.09 3.61 -8.03
CA VAL A 279 4.33 3.47 -7.24
C VAL A 279 4.14 2.52 -6.04
N GLY A 280 2.98 2.59 -5.38
CA GLY A 280 2.66 1.69 -4.27
C GLY A 280 2.48 0.23 -4.70
N PHE A 281 2.13 -0.05 -5.95
CA PHE A 281 2.08 -1.43 -6.46
C PHE A 281 3.50 -1.95 -6.72
N LEU A 282 4.34 -1.13 -7.35
CA LEU A 282 5.76 -1.44 -7.55
C LEU A 282 6.47 -1.77 -6.23
N PHE A 283 6.29 -0.95 -5.19
CA PHE A 283 6.88 -1.23 -3.88
C PHE A 283 6.34 -2.48 -3.21
N SER A 284 5.06 -2.80 -3.41
CA SER A 284 4.49 -4.07 -2.93
C SER A 284 5.14 -5.27 -3.61
N ILE A 285 5.37 -5.19 -4.92
CA ILE A 285 6.04 -6.24 -5.70
C ILE A 285 7.47 -6.41 -5.22
N LEU A 286 8.23 -5.32 -5.13
CA LEU A 286 9.63 -5.34 -4.70
C LEU A 286 9.76 -5.86 -3.27
N GLY A 287 8.88 -5.46 -2.35
CA GLY A 287 8.89 -5.97 -0.98
C GLY A 287 8.72 -7.49 -0.92
N VAL A 288 7.70 -8.03 -1.59
CA VAL A 288 7.48 -9.50 -1.65
C VAL A 288 8.61 -10.20 -2.40
N PHE A 289 9.11 -9.59 -3.47
CA PHE A 289 10.25 -10.09 -4.24
C PHE A 289 11.50 -10.25 -3.37
N TYR A 290 11.85 -9.24 -2.57
CA TYR A 290 13.03 -9.31 -1.70
C TYR A 290 12.85 -10.30 -0.54
N ILE A 291 11.63 -10.46 -0.03
CA ILE A 291 11.32 -11.54 0.92
C ILE A 291 11.55 -12.90 0.26
N TYR A 292 11.05 -13.10 -0.97
CA TYR A 292 11.23 -14.34 -1.71
C TYR A 292 12.70 -14.59 -2.03
N LEU A 293 13.45 -13.56 -2.42
CA LEU A 293 14.88 -13.64 -2.69
C LEU A 293 15.69 -14.07 -1.46
N TYR A 294 15.36 -13.52 -0.28
CA TYR A 294 15.99 -13.93 0.98
C TYR A 294 15.69 -15.40 1.29
N ILE A 295 14.41 -15.79 1.28
CA ILE A 295 14.00 -17.16 1.61
C ILE A 295 14.58 -18.15 0.58
N HIS A 296 14.64 -17.78 -0.70
CA HIS A 296 15.17 -18.63 -1.77
C HIS A 296 16.63 -19.03 -1.51
N HIS A 297 17.46 -18.09 -1.08
CA HIS A 297 18.90 -18.34 -0.87
C HIS A 297 19.25 -18.80 0.55
N PHE A 298 18.55 -18.29 1.58
CA PHE A 298 19.01 -18.40 2.96
C PHE A 298 18.14 -19.28 3.87
N LYS A 299 17.01 -19.81 3.41
CA LYS A 299 16.05 -20.56 4.25
C LYS A 299 16.63 -21.68 5.12
N ASN A 300 17.69 -22.36 4.67
CA ASN A 300 18.25 -23.52 5.39
C ASN A 300 19.48 -23.19 6.25
N TYR A 301 19.91 -21.92 6.31
CA TYR A 301 21.18 -21.54 6.94
C TYR A 301 21.04 -21.08 8.39
N PHE A 302 19.87 -20.61 8.80
CA PHE A 302 19.69 -19.89 10.04
C PHE A 302 18.53 -20.45 10.87
N SER A 303 18.50 -20.10 12.16
CA SER A 303 17.40 -20.44 13.06
C SER A 303 16.18 -19.55 12.81
N ASN A 304 15.00 -19.96 13.26
CA ASN A 304 13.77 -19.18 13.07
C ASN A 304 13.86 -17.75 13.65
N LEU A 305 14.50 -17.57 14.81
CA LEU A 305 14.69 -16.26 15.44
C LEU A 305 15.63 -15.36 14.63
N THR A 306 16.74 -15.92 14.15
CA THR A 306 17.71 -15.18 13.34
C THR A 306 17.13 -14.78 11.98
N HIS A 307 16.25 -15.61 11.39
CA HIS A 307 15.49 -15.24 10.21
C HIS A 307 14.61 -14.01 10.41
N ILE A 308 13.96 -13.85 11.56
CA ILE A 308 13.11 -12.68 11.82
C ILE A 308 13.94 -11.39 11.77
N ILE A 309 15.10 -11.39 12.42
CA ILE A 309 15.97 -10.20 12.46
C ILE A 309 16.58 -9.93 11.08
N LEU A 310 17.18 -10.95 10.46
CA LEU A 310 17.87 -10.83 9.18
C LEU A 310 16.91 -10.46 8.04
N LEU A 311 15.67 -10.96 8.04
CA LEU A 311 14.69 -10.62 7.02
C LEU A 311 14.31 -9.13 7.07
N ASN A 312 14.13 -8.56 8.28
CA ASN A 312 13.84 -7.13 8.43
C ASN A 312 15.02 -6.28 7.97
N PHE A 313 16.24 -6.67 8.32
CA PHE A 313 17.46 -5.99 7.88
C PHE A 313 17.63 -6.06 6.35
N TRP A 314 17.45 -7.26 5.78
CA TRP A 314 17.53 -7.52 4.34
C TRP A 314 16.54 -6.69 3.56
N THR A 315 15.26 -6.73 3.96
CA THR A 315 14.19 -6.02 3.24
C THR A 315 14.32 -4.51 3.36
N PHE A 316 14.75 -3.99 4.52
CA PHE A 316 15.07 -2.57 4.70
C PHE A 316 16.14 -2.10 3.71
N LEU A 317 17.30 -2.77 3.69
CA LEU A 317 18.41 -2.40 2.82
C LEU A 317 18.08 -2.60 1.33
N ALA A 318 17.36 -3.66 0.98
CA ALA A 318 16.95 -3.89 -0.40
C ALA A 318 15.96 -2.84 -0.93
N MET A 319 15.10 -2.31 -0.05
CA MET A 319 14.07 -1.34 -0.44
C MET A 319 14.55 0.12 -0.42
N ILE A 320 15.65 0.44 0.26
CA ILE A 320 16.07 1.84 0.44
C ILE A 320 16.35 2.55 -0.90
N LEU A 321 17.07 1.91 -1.83
CA LEU A 321 17.34 2.50 -3.16
C LEU A 321 16.05 2.72 -3.97
N PRO A 322 15.16 1.72 -4.14
CA PRO A 322 13.87 1.93 -4.78
C PRO A 322 13.04 3.05 -4.14
N VAL A 323 13.05 3.17 -2.82
CA VAL A 323 12.31 4.21 -2.09
C VAL A 323 12.90 5.59 -2.36
N LEU A 324 14.21 5.75 -2.25
CA LEU A 324 14.92 7.02 -2.46
C LEU A 324 14.77 7.58 -3.87
N TYR A 325 14.60 6.73 -4.89
CA TYR A 325 14.32 7.18 -6.25
C TYR A 325 13.01 8.00 -6.34
N PHE A 326 11.97 7.61 -5.60
CA PHE A 326 10.69 8.33 -5.57
C PHE A 326 10.59 9.36 -4.45
N PHE A 327 11.22 9.08 -3.30
CA PHE A 327 11.18 9.88 -2.09
C PHE A 327 12.61 10.15 -1.61
N PRO A 328 13.26 11.21 -2.08
CA PRO A 328 14.69 11.41 -1.91
C PRO A 328 15.10 11.88 -0.50
N LEU A 329 14.28 11.65 0.53
CA LEU A 329 14.62 11.97 1.91
C LEU A 329 15.44 10.83 2.50
N LEU A 330 16.68 11.12 2.86
CA LEU A 330 17.59 10.19 3.49
C LEU A 330 17.95 10.69 4.90
N SER A 331 17.84 9.82 5.91
CA SER A 331 18.29 10.11 7.27
C SER A 331 18.73 8.84 8.00
N LEU A 332 19.70 8.94 8.92
CA LEU A 332 20.13 7.80 9.75
C LEU A 332 19.00 7.28 10.66
N GLN A 333 18.01 8.12 10.96
CA GLN A 333 16.83 7.77 11.72
C GLN A 333 16.00 6.65 11.07
N GLN A 334 16.13 6.45 9.75
CA GLN A 334 15.43 5.38 9.02
C GLN A 334 15.84 3.97 9.46
N PHE A 335 17.02 3.77 10.05
CA PHE A 335 17.40 2.46 10.62
C PHE A 335 16.48 2.03 11.76
N LEU A 336 15.80 2.97 12.43
CA LEU A 336 14.77 2.64 13.43
C LEU A 336 13.58 1.92 12.82
N ALA A 337 13.37 1.97 11.50
CA ALA A 337 12.31 1.20 10.84
C ALA A 337 12.44 -0.31 11.09
N ILE A 338 13.65 -0.83 11.31
CA ILE A 338 13.91 -2.27 11.57
C ILE A 338 13.36 -2.71 12.93
N PRO A 339 13.74 -2.11 14.08
CA PRO A 339 13.14 -2.46 15.35
C PRO A 339 11.65 -2.04 15.41
N LEU A 340 11.26 -0.95 14.76
CA LEU A 340 9.87 -0.50 14.72
C LEU A 340 8.96 -1.47 13.96
N SER A 341 9.42 -2.11 12.87
CA SER A 341 8.61 -3.10 12.14
C SER A 341 8.33 -4.34 13.00
N ILE A 342 9.30 -4.76 13.83
CA ILE A 342 9.13 -5.86 14.78
C ILE A 342 8.16 -5.45 15.90
N LEU A 343 8.36 -4.27 16.47
CA LEU A 343 7.48 -3.71 17.50
C LEU A 343 6.04 -3.55 16.99
N PHE A 344 5.87 -3.23 15.71
CA PHE A 344 4.57 -3.01 15.09
C PHE A 344 3.67 -4.26 15.12
N ILE A 345 4.26 -5.47 15.11
CA ILE A 345 3.53 -6.74 15.25
C ILE A 345 2.71 -6.75 16.54
N ILE A 346 3.23 -6.16 17.61
CA ILE A 346 2.59 -6.09 18.93
C ILE A 346 1.78 -4.80 19.07
N PHE A 347 2.36 -3.67 18.64
CA PHE A 347 1.74 -2.35 18.75
C PHE A 347 0.39 -2.29 18.03
N TYR A 348 0.29 -2.79 16.79
CA TYR A 348 -0.92 -2.64 16.00
C TYR A 348 -2.14 -3.38 16.61
N PRO A 349 -2.07 -4.67 16.98
CA PRO A 349 -3.14 -5.35 17.70
C PRO A 349 -3.46 -4.74 19.07
N LEU A 350 -2.43 -4.33 19.82
CA LEU A 350 -2.60 -3.72 21.14
C LEU A 350 -3.43 -2.43 21.04
N VAL A 351 -3.03 -1.54 20.14
CA VAL A 351 -3.72 -0.27 19.96
C VAL A 351 -5.12 -0.47 19.42
N LEU A 352 -5.33 -1.43 18.51
CA LEU A 352 -6.67 -1.80 18.05
C LEU A 352 -7.56 -2.22 19.23
N LEU A 353 -7.07 -3.06 20.13
CA LEU A 353 -7.80 -3.48 21.34
C LEU A 353 -8.11 -2.30 22.27
N LEU A 354 -7.13 -1.43 22.52
CA LEU A 354 -7.31 -0.24 23.36
C LEU A 354 -8.43 0.67 22.81
N HIS A 355 -8.47 0.89 21.49
CA HIS A 355 -9.53 1.68 20.87
C HIS A 355 -10.91 1.01 20.97
N ILE A 356 -10.98 -0.32 20.84
CA ILE A 356 -12.24 -1.07 20.99
C ILE A 356 -12.81 -0.88 22.40
N ILE A 357 -11.95 -0.93 23.44
CA ILE A 357 -12.35 -0.82 24.85
C ILE A 357 -12.58 0.66 25.28
N GLY A 358 -12.10 1.63 24.49
CA GLY A 358 -12.29 3.07 24.75
C GLY A 358 -11.10 3.76 25.42
N TYR A 359 -9.95 3.09 25.53
CA TYR A 359 -8.68 3.62 26.07
C TYR A 359 -7.66 3.95 24.97
N GLY A 360 -8.12 4.35 23.78
CA GLY A 360 -7.25 4.62 22.63
C GLY A 360 -6.21 5.72 22.88
N ASN A 361 -6.50 6.67 23.77
CA ASN A 361 -5.62 7.79 24.11
C ASN A 361 -4.39 7.44 24.96
N PHE A 362 -4.28 6.19 25.44
CA PHE A 362 -3.24 5.78 26.39
C PHE A 362 -1.81 6.02 25.87
N LEU A 363 -1.58 5.89 24.55
CA LEU A 363 -0.25 6.05 23.94
C LEU A 363 -0.03 7.42 23.27
N ASP A 364 -0.97 8.36 23.37
CA ASP A 364 -0.92 9.63 22.64
C ASP A 364 0.35 10.42 22.96
N ASN A 365 0.67 10.58 24.25
CA ASN A 365 1.85 11.35 24.69
C ASN A 365 3.16 10.73 24.20
N ILE A 366 3.23 9.39 24.17
CA ILE A 366 4.41 8.66 23.69
C ILE A 366 4.57 8.89 22.18
N LEU A 367 3.49 8.85 21.41
CA LEU A 367 3.51 9.10 19.97
C LEU A 367 3.86 10.54 19.62
N ILE A 368 3.38 11.52 20.41
CA ILE A 368 3.73 12.94 20.21
C ILE A 368 5.24 13.13 20.40
N TYR A 369 5.78 12.67 21.53
CA TYR A 369 7.22 12.74 21.79
C TYR A 369 8.03 12.02 20.71
N PHE A 370 7.55 10.86 20.25
CA PHE A 370 8.16 10.13 19.16
C PHE A 370 8.20 10.95 17.87
N PHE A 371 7.11 11.60 17.43
CA PHE A 371 7.13 12.37 16.18
C PHE A 371 7.96 13.66 16.22
N ASP A 372 8.26 14.19 17.40
CA ASP A 372 9.02 15.43 17.53
C ASP A 372 10.55 15.22 17.42
N ILE A 373 11.04 13.98 17.59
CA ILE A 373 12.46 13.67 17.43
C ILE A 373 12.84 13.63 15.94
N LYS A 374 13.77 14.48 15.54
CA LYS A 374 14.28 14.56 14.16
C LYS A 374 15.78 14.64 14.12
N PHE A 375 16.40 13.75 13.36
CA PHE A 375 17.83 13.81 13.07
C PHE A 375 18.11 14.54 11.77
N TYR A 376 19.39 14.83 11.53
CA TYR A 376 19.85 15.41 10.28
C TYR A 376 19.44 14.55 9.08
N SER A 377 18.94 15.22 8.02
CA SER A 377 18.49 14.57 6.79
C SER A 377 18.98 15.34 5.57
N ILE A 378 19.29 14.61 4.51
CA ILE A 378 19.64 15.18 3.21
C ILE A 378 18.62 14.78 2.15
N ASN A 379 18.54 15.60 1.10
CA ASN A 379 17.77 15.28 -0.09
C ASN A 379 18.68 14.57 -1.11
N PHE A 380 18.68 13.24 -1.08
CA PHE A 380 19.53 12.39 -1.93
C PHE A 380 18.74 11.81 -3.10
N LYS A 381 18.91 12.39 -4.29
CA LYS A 381 18.19 11.98 -5.50
C LYS A 381 18.97 10.90 -6.27
N ILE A 382 18.33 9.75 -6.50
CA ILE A 382 18.88 8.67 -7.32
C ILE A 382 18.57 8.91 -8.79
N SER A 383 19.56 8.70 -9.66
CA SER A 383 19.36 8.80 -11.11
C SER A 383 18.53 7.63 -11.65
N PHE A 384 17.78 7.87 -12.73
CA PHE A 384 16.95 6.83 -13.35
C PHE A 384 17.78 5.62 -13.83
N TYR A 385 18.99 5.85 -14.35
CA TYR A 385 19.86 4.77 -14.82
C TYR A 385 20.37 3.88 -13.69
N ILE A 386 20.75 4.47 -12.55
CA ILE A 386 21.16 3.71 -11.36
C ILE A 386 19.99 2.87 -10.85
N TYR A 387 18.80 3.46 -10.77
CA TYR A 387 17.59 2.77 -10.36
C TYR A 387 17.27 1.57 -11.28
N LEU A 388 17.34 1.77 -12.60
CA LEU A 388 17.07 0.70 -13.56
C LEU A 388 18.12 -0.42 -13.48
N ALA A 389 19.41 -0.07 -13.39
CA ALA A 389 20.49 -1.03 -13.21
C ALA A 389 20.31 -1.85 -11.92
N TYR A 390 19.90 -1.20 -10.83
CA TYR A 390 19.61 -1.86 -9.55
C TYR A 390 18.48 -2.89 -9.68
N LEU A 391 17.38 -2.53 -10.37
CA LEU A 391 16.28 -3.46 -10.61
C LEU A 391 16.70 -4.66 -11.45
N LEU A 392 17.42 -4.44 -12.56
CA LEU A 392 17.91 -5.53 -13.40
C LEU A 392 18.82 -6.47 -12.60
N MET A 393 19.74 -5.92 -11.83
CA MET A 393 20.64 -6.70 -10.98
C MET A 393 19.87 -7.48 -9.91
N SER A 394 18.82 -6.88 -9.32
CA SER A 394 17.95 -7.58 -8.38
C SER A 394 17.23 -8.79 -9.01
N LEU A 395 16.85 -8.72 -10.29
CA LEU A 395 16.25 -9.85 -10.99
C LEU A 395 17.28 -10.95 -11.29
N PHE A 396 18.50 -10.59 -11.69
CA PHE A 396 19.58 -11.56 -11.87
C PHE A 396 20.02 -12.23 -10.56
N ALA A 397 19.75 -11.59 -9.41
CA ALA A 397 20.09 -12.11 -8.09
C ALA A 397 19.35 -13.42 -7.75
N ILE A 398 18.26 -13.73 -8.46
CA ILE A 398 17.56 -15.01 -8.32
C ILE A 398 18.52 -16.18 -8.55
N PHE A 399 19.45 -16.05 -9.51
CA PHE A 399 20.33 -17.15 -9.92
C PHE A 399 21.60 -17.27 -9.05
N ASN A 400 21.99 -16.24 -8.30
CA ASN A 400 23.24 -16.25 -7.54
C ASN A 400 23.11 -15.54 -6.17
N LYS A 401 23.39 -16.29 -5.10
CA LYS A 401 23.36 -15.79 -3.71
C LYS A 401 24.33 -14.62 -3.46
N TYR A 402 25.51 -14.62 -4.08
CA TYR A 402 26.50 -13.56 -3.89
C TYR A 402 26.05 -12.25 -4.53
N LEU A 403 25.38 -12.36 -5.68
CA LEU A 403 24.79 -11.20 -6.34
C LEU A 403 23.61 -10.65 -5.51
N ALA A 404 22.81 -11.52 -4.90
CA ALA A 404 21.76 -11.10 -3.96
C ALA A 404 22.35 -10.32 -2.77
N LEU A 405 23.42 -10.81 -2.14
CA LEU A 405 24.13 -10.09 -1.08
C LEU A 405 24.68 -8.76 -1.58
N PHE A 406 25.30 -8.72 -2.76
CA PHE A 406 25.81 -7.49 -3.35
C PHE A 406 24.70 -6.44 -3.54
N VAL A 407 23.56 -6.82 -4.11
CA VAL A 407 22.40 -5.93 -4.31
C VAL A 407 21.91 -5.33 -2.99
N VAL A 408 21.87 -6.11 -1.92
CA VAL A 408 21.44 -5.62 -0.61
C VAL A 408 22.49 -4.71 0.02
N SER A 409 23.77 -5.04 -0.12
CA SER A 409 24.88 -4.21 0.39
C SER A 409 24.94 -2.83 -0.26
N LEU A 410 24.49 -2.67 -1.51
CA LEU A 410 24.36 -1.34 -2.15
C LEU A 410 23.40 -0.42 -1.37
N GLY A 411 22.49 -0.97 -0.57
CA GLY A 411 21.61 -0.23 0.34
C GLY A 411 22.33 0.64 1.37
N PHE A 412 23.58 0.31 1.69
CA PHE A 412 24.38 1.12 2.62
C PHE A 412 24.98 2.37 1.98
N ILE A 413 25.21 2.37 0.66
CA ILE A 413 25.93 3.44 -0.03
C ILE A 413 25.32 4.83 0.20
N PRO A 414 23.99 5.04 0.11
CA PRO A 414 23.41 6.35 0.36
C PRO A 414 23.76 6.90 1.74
N PHE A 415 23.83 6.05 2.77
CA PHE A 415 24.09 6.48 4.14
C PHE A 415 25.54 6.97 4.37
N ILE A 416 26.48 6.63 3.49
CA ILE A 416 27.85 7.17 3.55
C ILE A 416 27.84 8.69 3.33
N PHE A 417 26.90 9.22 2.54
CA PHE A 417 26.78 10.66 2.28
C PHE A 417 26.16 11.46 3.43
N LEU A 418 25.76 10.81 4.52
CA LEU A 418 25.24 11.45 5.73
C LEU A 418 26.32 11.70 6.79
N ILE A 419 27.47 11.01 6.68
CA ILE A 419 28.66 11.18 7.51
C ILE A 419 29.54 12.23 6.83
#